data_AF-A0A255YYR9-F1
#
_entry.id   AF-A0A255YYR9-F1
#
_cell.length_a   1.000
_cell.length_b   1.000
_cell.length_c   1.000
_cell.angle_alpha   90.00
_cell.angle_beta   90.00
_cell.angle_gamma   90.00
#
_symmetry.space_group_name_H-M   'P 1'
#
loop_
_entity.id
_entity.type
_entity.pdbx_description
1 polymer ?
#
loop_
_entity_poly.entity_id
_entity_poly.type
_entity_poly.pdbx_seq_one_letter_code
_entity_poly.pdbx_strand_id
1 'polypeptide(L)'
;MSGPILTRRQGLGLAALAASASAMGGLATTAIAANKPSFLTKIDFKNPEWNRDSYARLDMDLDPTKEKIGWFRGKVYGVRDNEPVRPLFILDGFSFVRCKRLEDGSYRRMLREIGFYRDVKTGEILKTWHNPYTDEDVRVVPIANDPFNYTISAFRQPPPSYGGLNTEKREPVPFLLDWRYGPDDTVIVSTDIHLFYPNALQPDKWPRESAGAFNRVSEMFTYIMKRRDLENPDLTHVKSVGQWSRINPWLPWMLMGQAPGHISYFCSFGAYDSVNDIPADIREAARAMDPKWLAAPTEDYGPSLSSLENYARQQTPAPVPVGWVPPQPPAPRTLPGDKG
;
A
#
# COMPACT_ATOMS: atom_id res chain seq x y z
N MET A 1 34.51 -25.01 36.51
CA MET A 1 33.17 -24.55 36.96
C MET A 1 33.36 -23.35 37.85
N SER A 2 32.41 -22.41 37.75
CA SER A 2 32.18 -21.25 38.63
C SER A 2 32.99 -19.98 38.33
N GLY A 3 32.31 -19.00 37.71
CA GLY A 3 32.59 -17.57 37.92
C GLY A 3 32.08 -17.12 39.31
N PRO A 4 31.81 -15.82 39.58
CA PRO A 4 31.91 -14.60 38.76
C PRO A 4 32.74 -13.47 39.44
N ILE A 5 33.06 -12.37 38.76
CA ILE A 5 33.39 -11.10 39.45
C ILE A 5 32.73 -9.91 38.74
N LEU A 6 31.90 -9.20 39.51
CA LEU A 6 31.20 -7.97 39.21
C LEU A 6 32.09 -6.73 39.37
N THR A 7 31.72 -5.71 38.60
CA THR A 7 32.24 -4.34 38.51
C THR A 7 32.14 -3.49 39.79
N ARG A 8 33.07 -2.53 39.99
CA ARG A 8 32.82 -1.06 40.11
C ARG A 8 34.03 -0.26 40.64
N ARG A 9 34.23 0.91 40.02
CA ARG A 9 34.76 2.20 40.56
C ARG A 9 36.11 2.24 41.30
N GLN A 10 37.04 3.02 40.74
CA GLN A 10 37.94 4.02 41.38
C GLN A 10 38.78 4.64 40.24
N GLY A 11 39.18 5.91 40.20
CA GLY A 11 39.19 6.91 41.26
C GLY A 11 39.30 8.34 40.71
N LEU A 12 38.94 9.26 41.61
CA LEU A 12 39.16 10.70 41.53
C LEU A 12 40.65 11.03 41.67
N GLY A 13 41.12 12.00 40.88
CA GLY A 13 42.33 12.78 41.16
C GLY A 13 41.97 14.27 41.24
N LEU A 14 42.05 14.82 42.47
CA LEU A 14 42.24 16.25 42.78
C LEU A 14 43.72 16.62 42.49
N ALA A 15 44.21 17.84 42.23
CA ALA A 15 43.78 19.24 42.37
C ALA A 15 44.66 20.08 41.37
N ALA A 16 44.33 21.30 40.95
CA ALA A 16 44.60 22.53 41.70
C ALA A 16 43.93 23.79 41.11
N LEU A 17 43.53 24.67 42.03
CA LEU A 17 43.17 26.10 41.97
C LEU A 17 44.12 26.95 41.07
N ALA A 18 43.83 28.13 40.52
CA ALA A 18 42.70 29.07 40.56
C ALA A 18 42.94 30.14 39.45
N ALA A 19 41.88 30.72 38.90
CA ALA A 19 41.77 32.15 38.58
C ALA A 19 40.41 32.43 37.93
N SER A 20 39.61 33.24 38.61
CA SER A 20 38.35 33.80 38.16
C SER A 20 38.54 34.78 37.00
N ALA A 21 37.88 34.53 35.87
CA ALA A 21 37.42 35.56 34.95
C ALA A 21 36.15 35.08 34.25
N SER A 22 35.06 35.76 34.55
CA SER A 22 33.74 35.65 33.97
C SER A 22 33.73 35.77 32.45
N ALA A 23 33.35 34.70 31.76
CA ALA A 23 32.73 34.77 30.45
C ALA A 23 31.66 33.68 30.40
N MET A 24 30.38 34.07 30.47
CA MET A 24 29.27 33.18 30.12
C MET A 24 29.37 32.88 28.62
N GLY A 25 30.18 31.89 28.27
CA GLY A 25 30.13 31.23 26.98
C GLY A 25 28.88 30.37 26.96
N GLY A 26 27.78 30.93 26.43
CA GLY A 26 26.61 30.14 26.10
C GLY A 26 27.05 28.97 25.22
N LEU A 27 26.86 27.74 25.71
CA LEU A 27 26.83 26.56 24.88
C LEU A 27 25.65 26.74 23.94
N ALA A 28 25.90 27.37 22.79
CA ALA A 28 25.01 27.27 21.65
C ALA A 28 25.02 25.81 21.23
N THR A 29 24.08 25.04 21.76
CA THR A 29 23.59 23.85 21.07
C THR A 29 23.13 24.34 19.71
N THR A 30 23.98 24.15 18.70
CA THR A 30 23.59 24.21 17.31
C THR A 30 22.55 23.12 17.13
N ALA A 31 21.28 23.48 17.33
CA ALA A 31 20.17 22.70 16.80
C ALA A 31 20.48 22.57 15.31
N ILE A 32 20.76 21.35 14.86
CA ILE A 32 20.80 21.03 13.44
C ILE A 32 19.40 21.40 12.96
N ALA A 33 19.26 22.56 12.33
CA ALA A 33 18.02 22.97 11.71
C ALA A 33 17.67 21.83 10.74
N ALA A 34 16.62 21.09 11.04
CA ALA A 34 16.10 20.09 10.11
C ALA A 34 15.84 20.86 8.81
N ASN A 35 16.63 20.58 7.76
CA ASN A 35 16.48 21.23 6.47
C ASN A 35 15.04 20.99 6.02
N LYS A 36 14.23 22.05 5.99
CA LYS A 36 12.87 21.99 5.48
C LYS A 36 12.93 21.37 4.07
N PRO A 37 12.17 20.29 3.79
CA PRO A 37 12.20 19.67 2.47
C PRO A 37 11.88 20.72 1.39
N SER A 38 12.71 20.80 0.35
CA SER A 38 12.46 21.66 -0.81
C SER A 38 11.62 20.93 -1.84
N PHE A 39 10.52 21.56 -2.27
CA PHE A 39 9.58 21.07 -3.27
C PHE A 39 8.86 22.23 -3.97
N LEU A 40 8.35 22.00 -5.18
CA LEU A 40 7.58 22.97 -5.94
C LEU A 40 6.12 23.02 -5.48
N THR A 41 5.57 24.23 -5.34
CA THR A 41 4.16 24.45 -4.97
C THR A 41 3.37 25.25 -5.99
N LYS A 42 4.03 26.03 -6.85
CA LYS A 42 3.36 26.71 -7.96
C LYS A 42 2.85 25.66 -8.94
N ILE A 43 1.53 25.57 -9.11
CA ILE A 43 0.89 24.58 -9.96
C ILE A 43 1.39 24.68 -11.40
N ASP A 44 1.96 23.59 -11.89
CA ASP A 44 2.32 23.38 -13.28
C ASP A 44 2.18 21.90 -13.66
N PHE A 45 1.03 21.57 -14.24
CA PHE A 45 0.70 20.18 -14.63
C PHE A 45 1.64 19.61 -15.70
N LYS A 46 2.42 20.44 -16.40
CA LYS A 46 3.37 20.02 -17.43
C LYS A 46 4.81 19.92 -16.92
N ASN A 47 5.07 20.35 -15.68
CA ASN A 47 6.39 20.23 -15.07
C ASN A 47 6.54 18.87 -14.35
N PRO A 48 7.50 18.03 -14.75
CA PRO A 48 7.72 16.72 -14.13
C PRO A 48 8.20 16.79 -12.68
N GLU A 49 8.96 17.81 -12.29
CA GLU A 49 9.38 18.00 -10.89
C GLU A 49 8.20 18.40 -10.01
N TRP A 50 7.31 19.25 -10.52
CA TRP A 50 6.09 19.61 -9.81
C TRP A 50 5.16 18.40 -9.65
N ASN A 51 5.04 17.55 -10.69
CA ASN A 51 4.29 16.30 -10.63
C ASN A 51 4.87 15.35 -9.57
N ARG A 52 6.20 15.15 -9.58
CA ARG A 52 6.92 14.35 -8.57
C ARG A 52 6.61 14.87 -7.16
N ASP A 53 6.82 16.15 -6.92
CA ASP A 53 6.68 16.77 -5.61
C ASP A 53 5.23 16.74 -5.10
N SER A 54 4.28 17.08 -5.97
CA SER A 54 2.84 17.09 -5.66
C SER A 54 2.31 15.68 -5.37
N TYR A 55 2.67 14.70 -6.20
CA TYR A 55 2.27 13.31 -5.99
C TYR A 55 2.95 12.72 -4.74
N ALA A 56 4.22 13.03 -4.50
CA ALA A 56 4.92 12.60 -3.29
C ALA A 56 4.26 13.16 -2.02
N ARG A 57 3.83 14.43 -2.01
CA ARG A 57 3.09 15.04 -0.88
C ARG A 57 1.69 14.46 -0.68
N LEU A 58 1.08 13.89 -1.73
CA LEU A 58 -0.18 13.15 -1.62
C LEU A 58 0.04 11.76 -1.02
N ASP A 59 1.09 11.07 -1.47
CA ASP A 59 1.32 9.66 -1.15
C ASP A 59 2.02 9.47 0.20
N MET A 60 2.80 10.46 0.67
CA MET A 60 3.54 10.46 1.93
C MET A 60 3.76 11.87 2.52
N ASP A 61 4.28 11.94 3.74
CA ASP A 61 4.82 13.19 4.30
C ASP A 61 6.30 13.32 3.92
N LEU A 62 6.68 14.45 3.31
CA LEU A 62 8.06 14.70 2.88
C LEU A 62 9.04 14.99 4.02
N ASP A 63 8.54 15.25 5.24
CA ASP A 63 9.36 15.30 6.45
C ASP A 63 9.73 13.86 6.87
N PRO A 64 11.00 13.43 6.79
CA PRO A 64 11.41 12.06 7.07
C PRO A 64 11.23 11.66 8.54
N THR A 65 11.03 12.64 9.44
CA THR A 65 10.76 12.38 10.86
C THR A 65 9.30 12.01 11.12
N LYS A 66 8.41 12.21 10.15
CA LYS A 66 6.98 11.91 10.23
C LYS A 66 6.63 10.64 9.48
N GLU A 67 5.46 10.11 9.81
CA GLU A 67 4.83 9.02 9.07
C GLU A 67 3.43 9.46 8.66
N LYS A 68 3.05 9.19 7.41
CA LYS A 68 1.67 9.33 6.97
C LYS A 68 0.92 8.04 7.29
N ILE A 69 -0.28 8.19 7.85
CA ILE A 69 -1.21 7.08 8.11
C ILE A 69 -2.33 7.14 7.06
N GLY A 70 -2.24 6.28 6.04
CA GLY A 70 -3.29 6.14 5.04
C GLY A 70 -4.39 5.19 5.51
N TRP A 71 -5.63 5.39 5.07
CA TRP A 71 -6.72 4.42 5.26
C TRP A 71 -7.46 4.19 3.95
N PHE A 72 -8.02 2.99 3.80
CA PHE A 72 -8.90 2.63 2.69
C PHE A 72 -10.04 1.74 3.18
N ARG A 73 -11.22 1.95 2.63
CA ARG A 73 -12.39 1.12 2.94
C ARG A 73 -13.38 1.09 1.78
N GLY A 74 -13.92 -0.09 1.49
CA GLY A 74 -14.84 -0.26 0.37
C GLY A 74 -15.44 -1.64 0.24
N LYS A 75 -16.45 -1.77 -0.60
CA LYS A 75 -17.06 -3.06 -0.92
C LYS A 75 -16.30 -3.74 -2.05
N VAL A 76 -16.18 -5.06 -1.93
CA VAL A 76 -15.67 -5.93 -2.98
C VAL A 76 -16.82 -6.75 -3.52
N TYR A 77 -16.92 -6.79 -4.85
CA TYR A 77 -18.00 -7.44 -5.56
C TYR A 77 -17.46 -8.56 -6.44
N GLY A 78 -18.17 -9.67 -6.51
CA GLY A 78 -17.91 -10.74 -7.47
C GLY A 78 -18.71 -10.51 -8.75
N VAL A 79 -18.00 -10.58 -9.87
CA VAL A 79 -18.53 -10.37 -11.22
C VAL A 79 -18.36 -11.68 -11.98
N ARG A 80 -19.48 -12.33 -12.30
CA ARG A 80 -19.54 -13.59 -13.04
C ARG A 80 -20.75 -13.58 -13.97
N ASP A 81 -20.64 -14.29 -15.09
CA ASP A 81 -21.65 -14.31 -16.13
C ASP A 81 -22.99 -14.87 -15.64
N ASN A 82 -24.07 -14.45 -16.32
CA ASN A 82 -25.44 -14.95 -16.16
C ASN A 82 -26.07 -14.78 -14.77
N GLU A 83 -25.50 -13.91 -13.92
CA GLU A 83 -26.06 -13.57 -12.62
C GLU A 83 -25.80 -12.11 -12.23
N PRO A 84 -26.58 -11.54 -11.29
CA PRO A 84 -26.29 -10.21 -10.75
C PRO A 84 -24.92 -10.18 -10.05
N VAL A 85 -24.25 -9.04 -10.13
CA VAL A 85 -23.04 -8.76 -9.35
C VAL A 85 -23.35 -8.90 -7.86
N ARG A 86 -22.50 -9.65 -7.14
CA ARG A 86 -22.73 -9.99 -5.72
C ARG A 86 -21.79 -9.21 -4.82
N PRO A 87 -22.27 -8.52 -3.76
CA PRO A 87 -21.38 -8.03 -2.71
C PRO A 87 -20.81 -9.22 -1.94
N LEU A 88 -19.49 -9.28 -1.76
CA LEU A 88 -18.82 -10.42 -1.12
C LEU A 88 -18.39 -10.10 0.31
N PHE A 89 -17.68 -8.99 0.49
CA PHE A 89 -17.14 -8.50 1.76
C PHE A 89 -16.75 -7.02 1.63
N ILE A 90 -16.42 -6.40 2.75
CA ILE A 90 -15.85 -5.05 2.81
C ILE A 90 -14.35 -5.18 3.04
N LEU A 91 -13.53 -4.57 2.18
CA LEU A 91 -12.12 -4.34 2.49
C LEU A 91 -12.03 -3.13 3.43
N ASP A 92 -11.27 -3.25 4.51
CA ASP A 92 -10.96 -2.18 5.44
C ASP A 92 -9.49 -2.30 5.84
N GLY A 93 -8.74 -1.22 5.79
CA GLY A 93 -7.30 -1.28 5.98
C GLY A 93 -6.64 0.08 6.09
N PHE A 94 -5.36 0.03 6.42
CA PHE A 94 -4.53 1.20 6.61
C PHE A 94 -3.08 0.92 6.24
N SER A 95 -2.32 1.98 6.10
CA SER A 95 -0.90 1.92 5.81
C SER A 95 -0.12 2.98 6.57
N PHE A 96 1.15 2.68 6.81
CA PHE A 96 2.12 3.63 7.34
C PHE A 96 3.21 3.86 6.31
N VAL A 97 3.48 5.13 6.03
CA VAL A 97 4.44 5.54 5.00
C VAL A 97 5.44 6.53 5.55
N ARG A 98 6.73 6.26 5.32
CA ARG A 98 7.84 7.18 5.58
C ARG A 98 8.53 7.54 4.28
N CYS A 99 8.89 8.82 4.15
CA CYS A 99 9.66 9.32 3.03
C CYS A 99 11.16 9.26 3.32
N LYS A 100 11.95 8.92 2.30
CA LYS A 100 13.40 9.16 2.25
C LYS A 100 13.75 9.92 0.97
N ARG A 101 14.41 11.07 1.10
CA ARG A 101 14.92 11.81 -0.07
C ARG A 101 16.16 11.09 -0.62
N LEU A 102 16.24 10.94 -1.94
CA LEU A 102 17.38 10.37 -2.63
C LEU A 102 18.30 11.47 -3.19
N GLU A 103 19.56 11.11 -3.46
CA GLU A 103 20.60 12.04 -3.92
C GLU A 103 20.26 12.72 -5.25
N ASP A 104 19.55 12.01 -6.13
CA ASP A 104 19.06 12.51 -7.42
C ASP A 104 17.82 13.44 -7.29
N GLY A 105 17.41 13.75 -6.06
CA GLY A 105 16.26 14.58 -5.77
C GLY A 105 14.91 13.85 -5.86
N SER A 106 14.89 12.57 -6.21
CA SER A 106 13.68 11.73 -6.13
C SER A 106 13.33 11.36 -4.68
N TYR A 107 12.14 10.79 -4.49
CA TYR A 107 11.68 10.34 -3.18
C TYR A 107 11.49 8.83 -3.18
N ARG A 108 12.03 8.20 -2.14
CA ARG A 108 11.78 6.80 -1.81
C ARG A 108 10.64 6.73 -0.80
N ARG A 109 9.55 6.12 -1.22
CA ARG A 109 8.40 5.78 -0.39
C ARG A 109 8.67 4.45 0.30
N MET A 110 8.66 4.44 1.62
CA MET A 110 8.79 3.24 2.43
C MET A 110 7.47 2.92 3.11
N LEU A 111 6.79 1.85 2.69
CA LEU A 111 5.42 1.56 3.11
C LEU A 111 5.28 0.16 3.73
N ARG A 112 4.45 0.09 4.78
CA ARG A 112 3.72 -1.12 5.20
C ARG A 112 2.23 -0.91 5.06
N GLU A 113 1.52 -1.90 4.55
CA GLU A 113 0.08 -1.87 4.35
C GLU A 113 -0.54 -3.17 4.85
N ILE A 114 -1.65 -3.02 5.55
CA ILE A 114 -2.45 -4.13 6.03
C ILE A 114 -3.93 -3.89 5.73
N GLY A 115 -4.61 -4.92 5.27
CA GLY A 115 -6.02 -4.88 4.92
C GLY A 115 -6.75 -6.13 5.38
N PHE A 116 -7.89 -5.94 6.00
CA PHE A 116 -8.76 -7.00 6.50
C PHE A 116 -10.08 -7.01 5.72
N TYR A 117 -10.70 -8.17 5.66
CA TYR A 117 -12.01 -8.35 5.04
C TYR A 117 -13.06 -8.43 6.14
N ARG A 118 -14.17 -7.73 5.95
CA ARG A 118 -15.30 -7.71 6.88
C ARG A 118 -16.54 -8.29 6.24
N ASP A 119 -17.38 -8.89 7.06
CA ASP A 119 -18.71 -9.32 6.65
C ASP A 119 -19.56 -8.12 6.23
N VAL A 120 -20.32 -8.27 5.14
CA VAL A 120 -21.11 -7.16 4.59
C VAL A 120 -22.33 -6.79 5.44
N LYS A 121 -22.82 -7.71 6.29
CA LYS A 121 -24.02 -7.51 7.11
C LYS A 121 -23.67 -7.05 8.52
N THR A 122 -22.74 -7.73 9.16
CA THR A 122 -22.35 -7.50 10.57
C THR A 122 -21.22 -6.49 10.70
N GLY A 123 -20.37 -6.35 9.68
CA GLY A 123 -19.18 -5.51 9.74
C GLY A 123 -18.00 -6.12 10.52
N GLU A 124 -18.14 -7.35 11.02
CA GLU A 124 -17.08 -8.04 11.76
C GLU A 124 -15.93 -8.45 10.84
N ILE A 125 -14.69 -8.43 11.36
CA ILE A 125 -13.51 -8.91 10.64
C ILE A 125 -13.62 -10.43 10.45
N LEU A 126 -13.57 -10.87 9.19
CA LEU A 126 -13.70 -12.26 8.80
C LEU A 126 -12.39 -13.04 9.05
N LYS A 127 -12.50 -14.14 9.78
CA LYS A 127 -11.46 -15.20 9.85
C LYS A 127 -11.77 -16.34 8.89
N THR A 128 -13.07 -16.64 8.74
CA THR A 128 -13.64 -17.60 7.80
C THR A 128 -14.72 -16.88 7.01
N TRP A 129 -14.88 -17.22 5.74
CA TRP A 129 -15.89 -16.66 4.86
C TRP A 129 -16.58 -17.79 4.11
N HIS A 130 -17.91 -17.75 4.08
CA HIS A 130 -18.70 -18.69 3.29
C HIS A 130 -18.70 -18.24 1.83
N ASN A 131 -18.10 -19.02 0.94
CA ASN A 131 -18.02 -18.71 -0.48
C ASN A 131 -19.34 -19.06 -1.18
N PRO A 132 -20.14 -18.07 -1.64
CA PRO A 132 -21.45 -18.32 -2.25
C PRO A 132 -21.37 -18.88 -3.68
N TYR A 133 -20.16 -19.12 -4.21
CA TYR A 133 -19.92 -19.73 -5.51
C TYR A 133 -19.58 -21.22 -5.42
N THR A 134 -18.95 -21.65 -4.33
CA THR A 134 -18.54 -23.05 -4.10
C THR A 134 -19.32 -23.72 -2.98
N ASP A 135 -20.09 -22.95 -2.20
CA ASP A 135 -20.78 -23.42 -0.98
C ASP A 135 -19.79 -23.97 0.08
N GLU A 136 -18.58 -23.41 0.12
CA GLU A 136 -17.51 -23.82 1.03
C GLU A 136 -17.16 -22.70 2.01
N ASP A 137 -16.90 -23.07 3.27
CA ASP A 137 -16.29 -22.17 4.24
C ASP A 137 -14.78 -22.14 4.06
N VAL A 138 -14.23 -20.98 3.68
CA VAL A 138 -12.81 -20.79 3.41
C VAL A 138 -12.15 -19.89 4.44
N ARG A 139 -10.91 -20.20 4.82
CA ARG A 139 -10.12 -19.32 5.69
C ARG A 139 -9.71 -18.06 4.93
N VAL A 140 -9.98 -16.90 5.52
CA VAL A 140 -9.60 -15.61 4.95
C VAL A 140 -8.11 -15.34 5.18
N VAL A 141 -7.43 -14.83 4.16
CA VAL A 141 -6.04 -14.37 4.26
C VAL A 141 -6.01 -12.85 4.05
N PRO A 142 -5.59 -12.06 5.07
CA PRO A 142 -5.55 -10.60 4.98
C PRO A 142 -4.47 -10.13 3.99
N ILE A 143 -4.60 -8.88 3.54
CA ILE A 143 -3.52 -8.17 2.84
C ILE A 143 -2.47 -7.82 3.89
N ALA A 144 -1.21 -8.16 3.62
CA ALA A 144 -0.07 -7.89 4.49
C ALA A 144 1.16 -7.61 3.61
N ASN A 145 1.27 -6.37 3.11
CA ASN A 145 2.33 -5.96 2.19
C ASN A 145 3.45 -5.28 2.99
N ASP A 146 4.59 -5.97 3.12
CA ASP A 146 5.76 -5.51 3.86
C ASP A 146 7.07 -6.04 3.23
N PRO A 147 7.91 -5.19 2.61
CA PRO A 147 7.66 -3.78 2.30
C PRO A 147 6.86 -3.64 0.99
N PHE A 148 6.29 -2.45 0.75
CA PHE A 148 5.77 -2.06 -0.56
C PHE A 148 6.35 -0.71 -1.00
N ASN A 149 7.67 -0.70 -1.14
CA ASN A 149 8.46 0.49 -1.42
C ASN A 149 8.41 0.84 -2.92
N TYR A 150 8.40 2.14 -3.21
CA TYR A 150 8.36 2.69 -4.57
C TYR A 150 9.19 3.98 -4.65
N THR A 151 9.73 4.29 -5.83
CA THR A 151 10.49 5.52 -6.06
C THR A 151 9.70 6.47 -6.95
N ILE A 152 9.41 7.66 -6.43
CA ILE A 152 8.73 8.75 -7.14
C ILE A 152 9.80 9.73 -7.61
N SER A 153 10.04 9.79 -8.91
CA SER A 153 11.00 10.71 -9.53
C SER A 153 10.33 11.59 -10.59
N ALA A 154 11.08 12.52 -11.16
CA ALA A 154 10.60 13.38 -12.25
C ALA A 154 10.42 12.60 -13.58
N PHE A 155 10.83 11.34 -13.63
CA PHE A 155 10.73 10.49 -14.81
C PHE A 155 10.08 9.15 -14.45
N ARG A 156 9.44 8.50 -15.41
CA ARG A 156 8.92 7.14 -15.19
C ARG A 156 10.09 6.19 -14.93
N GLN A 157 9.87 5.24 -14.04
CA GLN A 157 10.87 4.21 -13.75
C GLN A 157 11.21 3.46 -15.04
N PRO A 158 12.51 3.25 -15.34
CA PRO A 158 12.91 2.44 -16.49
C PRO A 158 12.40 1.01 -16.29
N PRO A 159 12.24 0.24 -17.38
CA PRO A 159 11.95 -1.17 -17.25
C PRO A 159 13.03 -1.85 -16.38
N PRO A 160 12.65 -2.84 -15.55
CA PRO A 160 13.61 -3.51 -14.67
C PRO A 160 14.75 -4.12 -15.49
N SER A 161 15.97 -4.02 -14.97
CA SER A 161 17.18 -4.55 -15.64
C SER A 161 17.27 -6.08 -15.58
N TYR A 162 16.43 -6.75 -14.78
CA TYR A 162 16.46 -8.20 -14.53
C TYR A 162 17.88 -8.74 -14.28
N GLY A 163 18.65 -8.11 -13.39
CA GLY A 163 20.04 -8.53 -13.13
C GLY A 163 20.99 -8.26 -14.30
N GLY A 164 20.69 -7.28 -15.14
CA GLY A 164 21.47 -6.91 -16.33
C GLY A 164 21.03 -7.60 -17.62
N LEU A 165 20.03 -8.49 -17.57
CA LEU A 165 19.48 -9.17 -18.74
C LEU A 165 18.68 -8.23 -19.67
N ASN A 166 18.11 -7.17 -19.10
CA ASN A 166 17.49 -6.11 -19.88
C ASN A 166 18.46 -4.93 -20.01
N THR A 167 19.08 -4.84 -21.18
CA THR A 167 20.02 -3.79 -21.57
C THR A 167 19.36 -2.69 -22.41
N GLU A 168 18.04 -2.78 -22.64
CA GLU A 168 17.29 -1.81 -23.42
C GLU A 168 17.30 -0.45 -22.73
N LYS A 169 17.98 0.52 -23.34
CA LYS A 169 17.93 1.91 -22.91
C LYS A 169 16.77 2.60 -23.62
N ARG A 170 15.79 3.04 -22.84
CA ARG A 170 14.70 3.89 -23.34
C ARG A 170 14.98 5.33 -22.95
N GLU A 171 14.61 6.26 -23.83
CA GLU A 171 14.64 7.68 -23.50
C GLU A 171 13.79 7.94 -22.24
N PRO A 172 14.27 8.78 -21.29
CA PRO A 172 13.53 9.10 -20.09
C PRO A 172 12.15 9.70 -20.42
N VAL A 173 11.08 9.05 -19.95
CA VAL A 173 9.73 9.57 -20.11
C VAL A 173 9.39 10.43 -18.89
N PRO A 174 9.03 11.72 -19.06
CA PRO A 174 8.62 12.56 -17.93
C PRO A 174 7.47 11.95 -17.12
N PHE A 175 7.56 12.06 -15.79
CA PHE A 175 6.49 11.65 -14.88
C PHE A 175 5.40 12.71 -14.87
N LEU A 176 4.47 12.62 -15.81
CA LEU A 176 3.28 13.47 -15.89
C LEU A 176 2.04 12.62 -15.62
N LEU A 177 1.20 13.09 -14.71
CA LEU A 177 -0.09 12.47 -14.34
C LEU A 177 -1.27 13.30 -14.88
N ASP A 178 -2.47 12.71 -14.85
CA ASP A 178 -3.70 13.38 -15.30
C ASP A 178 -4.23 14.34 -14.22
N TRP A 179 -3.60 15.51 -14.11
CA TRP A 179 -4.04 16.59 -13.23
C TRP A 179 -5.07 17.48 -13.92
N ARG A 180 -6.11 17.88 -13.18
CA ARG A 180 -7.11 18.84 -13.63
C ARG A 180 -7.64 19.68 -12.47
N TYR A 181 -8.08 20.89 -12.77
CA TYR A 181 -8.85 21.68 -11.82
C TYR A 181 -10.24 21.06 -11.65
N GLY A 182 -10.72 21.04 -10.41
CA GLY A 182 -12.09 20.66 -10.07
C GLY A 182 -12.91 21.87 -9.61
N PRO A 183 -14.20 21.68 -9.29
CA PRO A 183 -15.04 22.70 -8.66
C PRO A 183 -14.54 23.06 -7.25
N ASP A 184 -15.08 24.12 -6.66
CA ASP A 184 -14.88 24.50 -5.25
C ASP A 184 -13.40 24.60 -4.80
N ASP A 185 -12.56 25.17 -5.66
CA ASP A 185 -11.11 25.34 -5.42
C ASP A 185 -10.39 24.01 -5.14
N THR A 186 -10.76 22.96 -5.88
CA THR A 186 -10.11 21.65 -5.80
C THR A 186 -9.20 21.38 -7.00
N VAL A 187 -8.25 20.47 -6.78
CA VAL A 187 -7.44 19.83 -7.82
C VAL A 187 -7.69 18.33 -7.74
N ILE A 188 -7.79 17.70 -8.90
CA ILE A 188 -8.03 16.28 -9.06
C ILE A 188 -6.87 15.67 -9.83
N VAL A 189 -6.38 14.52 -9.37
CA VAL A 189 -5.44 13.69 -10.13
C VAL A 189 -5.93 12.26 -10.22
N SER A 190 -5.83 11.69 -11.42
CA SER A 190 -6.13 10.28 -11.66
C SER A 190 -4.85 9.52 -12.03
N THR A 191 -4.70 8.31 -11.48
CA THR A 191 -3.56 7.44 -11.77
C THR A 191 -4.03 6.01 -11.95
N ASP A 192 -3.58 5.37 -13.03
CA ASP A 192 -3.94 4.00 -13.35
C ASP A 192 -2.70 3.13 -13.52
N ILE A 193 -2.82 1.88 -13.09
CA ILE A 193 -1.85 0.83 -13.35
C ILE A 193 -2.58 -0.40 -13.87
N HIS A 194 -2.14 -0.90 -15.02
CA HIS A 194 -2.67 -2.09 -15.66
C HIS A 194 -1.54 -3.11 -15.79
N LEU A 195 -1.70 -4.25 -15.14
CA LEU A 195 -0.67 -5.27 -15.01
C LEU A 195 -1.11 -6.57 -15.69
N PHE A 196 -0.19 -7.16 -16.44
CA PHE A 196 -0.31 -8.52 -16.96
C PHE A 196 1.06 -9.19 -16.86
N TYR A 197 1.19 -10.15 -15.95
CA TYR A 197 2.49 -10.75 -15.61
C TYR A 197 2.34 -12.22 -15.18
N PRO A 198 3.40 -13.04 -15.21
CA PRO A 198 3.33 -14.43 -14.77
C PRO A 198 2.81 -14.56 -13.34
N ASN A 199 1.85 -15.47 -13.13
CA ASN A 199 1.24 -15.68 -11.83
C ASN A 199 2.19 -16.45 -10.89
N ALA A 200 2.41 -15.96 -9.66
CA ALA A 200 3.20 -16.69 -8.67
C ALA A 200 2.55 -18.03 -8.24
N LEU A 201 1.23 -18.13 -8.39
CA LEU A 201 0.43 -19.33 -8.14
C LEU A 201 0.16 -20.04 -9.47
N GLN A 202 1.12 -20.84 -9.96
CA GLN A 202 0.94 -21.60 -11.21
C GLN A 202 -0.16 -22.68 -11.06
N PRO A 203 -1.05 -22.88 -12.06
CA PRO A 203 -2.23 -23.74 -11.92
C PRO A 203 -1.96 -25.23 -11.63
N ASP A 204 -0.83 -25.75 -12.08
CA ASP A 204 -0.39 -27.13 -11.84
C ASP A 204 -0.10 -27.39 -10.35
N LYS A 205 0.42 -26.37 -9.65
CA LYS A 205 0.73 -26.43 -8.21
C LYS A 205 -0.40 -25.88 -7.33
N TRP A 206 -1.16 -24.91 -7.85
CA TRP A 206 -2.20 -24.17 -7.12
C TRP A 206 -3.56 -24.24 -7.83
N PRO A 207 -4.12 -25.45 -8.04
CA PRO A 207 -5.30 -25.63 -8.88
C PRO A 207 -6.55 -24.91 -8.35
N ARG A 208 -6.66 -24.69 -7.04
CA ARG A 208 -7.80 -24.02 -6.40
C ARG A 208 -7.58 -22.53 -6.19
N GLU A 209 -6.34 -22.08 -6.07
CA GLU A 209 -6.01 -20.67 -5.81
C GLU A 209 -5.64 -19.89 -7.07
N SER A 210 -5.19 -20.58 -8.11
CA SER A 210 -4.71 -19.95 -9.33
C SER A 210 -5.85 -19.59 -10.26
N ALA A 211 -5.92 -18.31 -10.62
CA ALA A 211 -6.78 -17.82 -11.70
C ALA A 211 -6.22 -18.09 -13.11
N GLY A 212 -5.06 -18.75 -13.24
CA GLY A 212 -4.40 -19.02 -14.51
C GLY A 212 -2.89 -18.73 -14.48
N ALA A 213 -2.21 -19.03 -15.59
CA ALA A 213 -0.75 -18.89 -15.71
C ALA A 213 -0.24 -17.44 -15.61
N PHE A 214 -1.09 -16.46 -15.89
CA PHE A 214 -0.81 -15.02 -15.79
C PHE A 214 -1.82 -14.35 -14.87
N ASN A 215 -1.33 -13.40 -14.07
CA ASN A 215 -2.17 -12.52 -13.28
C ASN A 215 -2.50 -11.25 -14.09
N ARG A 216 -3.76 -10.84 -14.08
CA ARG A 216 -4.25 -9.63 -14.75
C ARG A 216 -4.95 -8.72 -13.76
N VAL A 217 -4.35 -7.58 -13.44
CA VAL A 217 -4.85 -6.67 -12.42
C VAL A 217 -4.92 -5.26 -12.98
N SER A 218 -5.90 -4.48 -12.55
CA SER A 218 -5.93 -3.04 -12.78
C SER A 218 -6.27 -2.33 -11.48
N GLU A 219 -5.56 -1.24 -11.19
CA GLU A 219 -5.87 -0.35 -10.08
C GLU A 219 -5.96 1.07 -10.62
N MET A 220 -7.03 1.77 -10.23
CA MET A 220 -7.34 3.12 -10.68
C MET A 220 -7.65 3.97 -9.46
N PHE A 221 -6.95 5.09 -9.33
CA PHE A 221 -7.07 6.00 -8.21
C PHE A 221 -7.52 7.37 -8.71
N THR A 222 -8.37 8.03 -7.93
CA THR A 222 -8.68 9.44 -8.09
C THR A 222 -8.52 10.12 -6.75
N TYR A 223 -7.66 11.13 -6.69
CA TYR A 223 -7.42 11.96 -5.51
C TYR A 223 -8.11 13.29 -5.70
N ILE A 224 -8.76 13.79 -4.65
CA ILE A 224 -9.36 15.12 -4.61
C ILE A 224 -8.74 15.87 -3.42
N MET A 225 -8.17 17.04 -3.70
CA MET A 225 -7.49 17.88 -2.70
C MET A 225 -7.84 19.35 -2.91
N LYS A 226 -7.65 20.16 -1.86
CA LYS A 226 -7.81 21.61 -1.97
C LYS A 226 -6.59 22.20 -2.69
N ARG A 227 -6.84 23.10 -3.64
CA ARG A 227 -5.79 23.79 -4.39
C ARG A 227 -4.84 24.54 -3.45
N ARG A 228 -5.41 25.28 -2.49
CA ARG A 228 -4.63 26.05 -1.50
C ARG A 228 -3.63 25.20 -0.70
N ASP A 229 -3.95 23.93 -0.42
CA ASP A 229 -3.07 23.05 0.35
C ASP A 229 -1.90 22.57 -0.52
N LEU A 230 -2.14 22.37 -1.82
CA LEU A 230 -1.13 22.03 -2.81
C LEU A 230 -0.15 23.21 -3.05
N GLU A 231 -0.66 24.44 -3.07
CA GLU A 231 0.13 25.66 -3.22
C GLU A 231 0.84 26.09 -1.92
N ASN A 232 0.53 25.48 -0.78
CA ASN A 232 1.09 25.84 0.53
C ASN A 232 2.52 25.27 0.73
N PRO A 233 3.56 26.10 0.86
CA PRO A 233 4.94 25.65 1.06
C PRO A 233 5.25 25.13 2.46
N ASP A 234 4.35 25.24 3.42
CA ASP A 234 4.52 24.75 4.80
C ASP A 234 3.94 23.35 5.03
N LEU A 235 3.15 22.83 4.08
CA LEU A 235 2.55 21.50 4.17
C LEU A 235 3.44 20.46 3.49
N THR A 236 4.19 19.68 4.27
CA THR A 236 5.00 18.56 3.76
C THR A 236 4.16 17.33 3.35
N HIS A 237 2.89 17.29 3.75
CA HIS A 237 1.87 16.33 3.32
C HIS A 237 0.59 17.08 2.94
N VAL A 238 -0.05 16.69 1.84
CA VAL A 238 -1.34 17.22 1.39
C VAL A 238 -2.41 16.15 1.61
N LYS A 239 -3.31 16.40 2.56
CA LYS A 239 -4.46 15.52 2.76
C LYS A 239 -5.36 15.53 1.52
N SER A 240 -5.80 14.34 1.14
CA SER A 240 -6.79 14.13 0.08
C SER A 240 -7.82 13.10 0.56
N VAL A 241 -9.00 13.17 -0.04
CA VAL A 241 -9.97 12.07 -0.03
C VAL A 241 -10.12 11.62 -1.47
N GLY A 242 -10.17 10.31 -1.66
CA GLY A 242 -10.17 9.74 -3.00
C GLY A 242 -11.01 8.49 -3.14
N GLN A 243 -11.04 8.00 -4.38
CA GLN A 243 -11.61 6.71 -4.76
C GLN A 243 -10.50 5.82 -5.29
N TRP A 244 -10.53 4.56 -4.87
CA TRP A 244 -9.71 3.49 -5.39
C TRP A 244 -10.64 2.39 -5.91
N SER A 245 -10.51 2.11 -7.20
CA SER A 245 -11.16 0.98 -7.84
C SER A 245 -10.11 -0.02 -8.27
N ARG A 246 -10.41 -1.31 -8.17
CA ARG A 246 -9.51 -2.37 -8.60
C ARG A 246 -10.26 -3.49 -9.27
N ILE A 247 -9.73 -3.98 -10.38
CA ILE A 247 -10.15 -5.22 -11.03
C ILE A 247 -9.08 -6.26 -10.74
N ASN A 248 -9.48 -7.39 -10.16
CA ASN A 248 -8.58 -8.46 -9.77
C ASN A 248 -9.23 -9.81 -10.08
N PRO A 249 -8.48 -10.87 -10.43
CA PRO A 249 -9.05 -12.21 -10.44
C PRO A 249 -9.59 -12.58 -9.06
N TRP A 250 -10.30 -13.71 -8.95
CA TRP A 250 -10.69 -14.24 -7.63
C TRP A 250 -9.48 -14.31 -6.70
N LEU A 251 -9.67 -13.93 -5.43
CA LEU A 251 -8.56 -14.00 -4.47
C LEU A 251 -8.15 -15.45 -4.26
N PRO A 252 -6.85 -15.74 -4.08
CA PRO A 252 -6.35 -17.10 -3.87
C PRO A 252 -7.14 -17.87 -2.80
N TRP A 253 -7.39 -17.24 -1.64
CA TRP A 253 -8.08 -17.87 -0.52
C TRP A 253 -9.59 -18.10 -0.76
N MET A 254 -10.17 -17.56 -1.83
CA MET A 254 -11.56 -17.86 -2.22
C MET A 254 -11.68 -19.26 -2.85
N LEU A 255 -10.56 -19.90 -3.22
CA LEU A 255 -10.52 -21.25 -3.77
C LEU A 255 -11.35 -21.45 -5.06
N MET A 256 -11.39 -20.41 -5.91
CA MET A 256 -12.18 -20.38 -7.15
C MET A 256 -11.47 -21.02 -8.36
N GLY A 257 -10.16 -21.25 -8.26
CA GLY A 257 -9.30 -21.68 -9.36
C GLY A 257 -9.52 -20.82 -10.61
N GLN A 258 -9.66 -21.49 -11.74
CA GLN A 258 -9.89 -20.86 -13.05
C GLN A 258 -11.39 -20.63 -13.35
N ALA A 259 -12.22 -20.47 -12.33
CA ALA A 259 -13.65 -20.18 -12.51
C ALA A 259 -13.84 -18.87 -13.31
N PRO A 260 -14.76 -18.83 -14.29
CA PRO A 260 -15.07 -17.61 -15.01
C PRO A 260 -15.49 -16.48 -14.06
N GLY A 261 -15.06 -15.25 -14.39
CA GLY A 261 -15.34 -14.06 -13.60
C GLY A 261 -14.10 -13.51 -12.88
N HIS A 262 -14.35 -12.54 -12.01
CA HIS A 262 -13.34 -11.78 -11.28
C HIS A 262 -13.99 -11.01 -10.13
N ILE A 263 -13.19 -10.29 -9.33
CA ILE A 263 -13.68 -9.34 -8.34
C ILE A 263 -13.38 -7.90 -8.73
N SER A 264 -14.25 -7.00 -8.30
CA SER A 264 -14.10 -5.56 -8.44
C SER A 264 -14.21 -4.86 -7.08
N TYR A 265 -13.27 -3.99 -6.78
CA TYR A 265 -13.20 -3.20 -5.56
C TYR A 265 -13.72 -1.80 -5.85
N PHE A 266 -14.50 -1.25 -4.93
CA PHE A 266 -14.91 0.15 -4.91
C PHE A 266 -14.67 0.71 -3.52
N CYS A 267 -13.53 1.34 -3.34
CA CYS A 267 -13.03 1.84 -2.06
C CYS A 267 -12.93 3.36 -2.07
N SER A 268 -13.17 3.95 -0.90
CA SER A 268 -12.71 5.30 -0.58
C SER A 268 -11.42 5.21 0.21
N PHE A 269 -10.58 6.24 0.12
CA PHE A 269 -9.36 6.33 0.93
C PHE A 269 -9.11 7.77 1.39
N GLY A 270 -8.21 7.89 2.36
CA GLY A 270 -7.73 9.17 2.87
C GLY A 270 -6.54 9.00 3.80
N ALA A 271 -6.36 9.94 4.72
CA ALA A 271 -5.33 9.88 5.75
C ALA A 271 -5.91 10.19 7.13
N TYR A 272 -5.37 9.53 8.15
CA TYR A 272 -5.58 9.84 9.57
C TYR A 272 -4.48 10.76 10.08
N ASP A 273 -4.75 11.48 11.17
CA ASP A 273 -3.75 12.29 11.88
C ASP A 273 -3.01 11.50 12.95
N SER A 274 -3.66 10.48 13.50
CA SER A 274 -3.14 9.66 14.58
C SER A 274 -3.42 8.18 14.37
N VAL A 275 -2.54 7.34 14.90
CA VAL A 275 -2.79 5.89 15.07
C VAL A 275 -4.04 5.62 15.92
N ASN A 276 -4.48 6.60 16.72
CA ASN A 276 -5.70 6.53 17.50
C ASN A 276 -6.99 6.78 16.69
N ASP A 277 -6.88 7.34 15.49
CA ASP A 277 -8.03 7.54 14.60
C ASP A 277 -8.36 6.27 13.79
N ILE A 278 -7.43 5.31 13.75
CA ILE A 278 -7.68 3.99 13.18
C ILE A 278 -8.74 3.28 14.04
N PRO A 279 -9.81 2.70 13.45
CA PRO A 279 -10.81 1.96 14.22
C PRO A 279 -10.16 0.91 15.13
N ALA A 280 -10.63 0.83 16.38
CA ALA A 280 -9.93 0.07 17.41
C ALA A 280 -9.82 -1.43 17.05
N ASP A 281 -10.88 -2.01 16.46
CA ASP A 281 -10.92 -3.42 16.09
C ASP A 281 -9.87 -3.79 15.02
N ILE A 282 -9.72 -2.98 13.98
CA ILE A 282 -8.72 -3.21 12.93
C ILE A 282 -7.30 -2.92 13.41
N ARG A 283 -7.13 -1.90 14.26
CA ARG A 283 -5.85 -1.59 14.89
C ARG A 283 -5.36 -2.74 15.77
N GLU A 284 -6.24 -3.31 16.60
CA GLU A 284 -5.88 -4.45 17.45
C GLU A 284 -5.71 -5.74 16.65
N ALA A 285 -6.47 -5.95 15.57
CA ALA A 285 -6.24 -7.08 14.65
C ALA A 285 -4.84 -7.00 14.01
N ALA A 286 -4.41 -5.81 13.57
CA ALA A 286 -3.07 -5.60 13.04
C ALA A 286 -1.98 -5.83 14.11
N ARG A 287 -2.17 -5.27 15.32
CA ARG A 287 -1.25 -5.48 16.44
C ARG A 287 -1.09 -6.96 16.80
N ALA A 288 -2.19 -7.72 16.77
CA ALA A 288 -2.19 -9.15 17.05
C ALA A 288 -1.45 -9.97 15.99
N MET A 289 -1.41 -9.51 14.73
CA MET A 289 -0.56 -10.12 13.70
C MET A 289 0.91 -9.82 13.96
N ASP A 290 1.26 -8.54 14.13
CA ASP A 290 2.58 -8.07 14.51
C ASP A 290 2.51 -6.56 14.83
N PRO A 291 3.01 -6.07 15.97
CA PRO A 291 3.03 -4.64 16.28
C PRO A 291 3.69 -3.75 15.22
N LYS A 292 4.57 -4.29 14.37
CA LYS A 292 5.24 -3.54 13.28
C LYS A 292 4.28 -2.94 12.26
N TRP A 293 3.05 -3.46 12.14
CA TRP A 293 2.04 -2.94 11.22
C TRP A 293 1.54 -1.54 11.60
N LEU A 294 1.83 -1.08 12.82
CA LEU A 294 1.44 0.24 13.34
C LEU A 294 2.56 1.30 13.21
N ALA A 295 3.54 1.06 12.34
CA ALA A 295 4.62 1.99 12.05
C ALA A 295 5.18 1.76 10.64
N ALA A 296 5.72 2.81 10.02
CA ALA A 296 6.37 2.70 8.72
C ALA A 296 7.73 1.99 8.86
N PRO A 297 8.27 1.41 7.78
CA PRO A 297 9.66 0.99 7.76
C PRO A 297 10.61 2.14 8.13
N THR A 298 11.65 1.83 8.90
CA THR A 298 12.75 2.77 9.20
C THR A 298 13.89 2.67 8.21
N GLU A 299 13.99 1.54 7.51
CA GLU A 299 15.03 1.24 6.52
C GLU A 299 14.40 0.83 5.19
N ASP A 300 15.14 1.03 4.09
CA ASP A 300 14.74 0.56 2.76
C ASP A 300 15.24 -0.88 2.55
N TYR A 301 14.31 -1.82 2.52
CA TYR A 301 14.57 -3.23 2.20
C TYR A 301 13.61 -3.71 1.11
N GLY A 302 13.85 -4.92 0.61
CA GLY A 302 13.04 -5.48 -0.45
C GLY A 302 13.41 -6.94 -0.76
N PRO A 303 12.82 -7.51 -1.82
CA PRO A 303 11.97 -6.84 -2.82
C PRO A 303 10.57 -6.45 -2.29
N SER A 304 9.94 -5.45 -2.92
CA SER A 304 8.51 -5.18 -2.75
C SER A 304 7.71 -6.30 -3.45
N LEU A 305 6.83 -6.97 -2.73
CA LEU A 305 6.02 -8.08 -3.25
C LEU A 305 4.54 -7.71 -3.19
N SER A 306 3.77 -8.14 -4.19
CA SER A 306 2.32 -8.00 -4.10
C SER A 306 1.75 -9.04 -3.12
N SER A 307 0.48 -8.88 -2.76
CA SER A 307 -0.23 -9.85 -1.91
C SER A 307 -0.25 -11.25 -2.51
N LEU A 308 -0.13 -11.39 -3.84
CA LEU A 308 -0.09 -12.68 -4.53
C LEU A 308 1.23 -13.43 -4.30
N GLU A 309 2.37 -12.75 -4.44
CA GLU A 309 3.68 -13.36 -4.15
C GLU A 309 3.85 -13.64 -2.65
N ASN A 310 3.32 -12.76 -1.79
CA ASN A 310 3.28 -13.03 -0.35
C ASN A 310 2.42 -14.26 -0.02
N TYR A 311 1.27 -14.43 -0.68
CA TYR A 311 0.44 -15.63 -0.53
C TYR A 311 1.23 -16.89 -0.91
N ALA A 312 1.92 -16.88 -2.05
CA ALA A 312 2.73 -18.02 -2.52
C ALA A 312 3.85 -18.42 -1.53
N ARG A 313 4.38 -17.46 -0.76
CA ARG A 313 5.43 -17.69 0.24
C ARG A 313 4.92 -18.16 1.60
N GLN A 314 3.73 -17.69 1.99
CA GLN A 314 3.21 -17.85 3.34
C GLN A 314 2.14 -18.93 3.47
N GLN A 315 1.55 -19.34 2.35
CA GLN A 315 0.47 -20.33 2.31
C GLN A 315 0.93 -21.62 1.63
N THR A 316 0.15 -22.68 1.79
CA THR A 316 0.31 -23.93 1.05
C THR A 316 -0.94 -24.19 0.20
N PRO A 317 -0.81 -24.88 -0.95
CA PRO A 317 -1.98 -25.20 -1.77
C PRO A 317 -3.03 -25.97 -0.99
N ALA A 318 -4.29 -25.59 -1.16
CA ALA A 318 -5.43 -26.25 -0.59
C ALA A 318 -5.60 -27.64 -1.22
N PRO A 319 -6.08 -28.65 -0.45
CA PRO A 319 -6.40 -29.95 -1.00
C PRO A 319 -7.43 -29.83 -2.13
N VAL A 320 -7.28 -30.68 -3.15
CA VAL A 320 -8.22 -30.80 -4.27
C VAL A 320 -9.15 -32.00 -4.02
N PRO A 321 -10.43 -31.78 -3.69
CA PRO A 321 -11.38 -32.88 -3.55
C PRO A 321 -11.49 -33.69 -4.83
N VAL A 322 -11.77 -34.99 -4.71
CA VAL A 322 -12.00 -35.86 -5.87
C VAL A 322 -13.19 -35.32 -6.68
N GLY A 323 -12.98 -35.10 -7.98
CA GLY A 323 -14.01 -34.56 -8.87
C GLY A 323 -14.23 -33.05 -8.74
N TRP A 324 -13.42 -32.33 -7.96
CA TRP A 324 -13.49 -30.88 -7.88
C TRP A 324 -13.21 -30.26 -9.25
N VAL A 325 -14.07 -29.31 -9.63
CA VAL A 325 -13.91 -28.47 -10.82
C VAL A 325 -14.19 -27.02 -10.44
N PRO A 326 -13.59 -26.03 -11.11
CA PRO A 326 -13.89 -24.63 -10.86
C PRO A 326 -15.40 -24.35 -11.03
N PRO A 327 -16.03 -23.59 -10.11
CA PRO A 327 -17.46 -23.32 -10.17
C PRO A 327 -17.83 -22.56 -11.44
N GLN A 328 -18.83 -23.07 -12.17
CA GLN A 328 -19.30 -22.47 -13.42
C GLN A 328 -20.39 -21.43 -13.17
N PRO A 329 -20.51 -20.39 -14.03
CA PRO A 329 -21.66 -19.49 -14.01
C PRO A 329 -22.97 -20.27 -14.22
N PRO A 330 -24.11 -19.74 -13.75
CA PRO A 330 -25.41 -20.26 -14.14
C PRO A 330 -25.60 -20.27 -15.66
N ALA A 331 -26.56 -21.06 -16.15
CA ALA A 331 -26.93 -21.03 -17.56
C ALA A 331 -27.44 -19.62 -17.96
N PRO A 332 -27.22 -19.18 -19.21
CA PRO A 332 -27.78 -17.93 -19.71
C PRO A 332 -29.30 -17.89 -19.52
N ARG A 333 -29.82 -16.71 -19.17
CA ARG A 333 -31.27 -16.49 -19.09
C ARG A 333 -31.84 -16.53 -20.50
N THR A 334 -32.88 -17.33 -20.72
CA THR A 334 -33.66 -17.29 -21.94
C THR A 334 -34.69 -16.17 -21.86
N LEU A 335 -34.77 -15.34 -22.90
CA LEU A 335 -35.85 -14.37 -23.02
C LEU A 335 -37.14 -15.10 -23.45
N PRO A 336 -38.33 -14.69 -22.97
CA PRO A 336 -39.58 -15.26 -23.44
C PRO A 336 -39.73 -15.02 -24.96
N GLY A 337 -39.63 -16.08 -25.76
CA GLY A 337 -39.80 -16.01 -27.23
C GLY A 337 -38.69 -16.69 -28.02
N ASP A 338 -37.50 -16.87 -27.43
CA ASP A 338 -36.41 -17.61 -28.05
C ASP A 338 -36.67 -19.12 -27.90
N LYS A 339 -37.48 -19.66 -28.81
CA LYS A 339 -37.42 -21.10 -29.10
C LYS A 339 -36.12 -21.32 -29.87
N GLY A 340 -35.21 -22.08 -29.26
CA GLY A 340 -33.85 -22.33 -29.77
C GLY A 340 -33.78 -23.08 -31.09
#